data_AF-A0A543J6L1-F1
#
_entry.id   AF-A0A543J6L1-F1
#
_cell.length_a   1.000
_cell.length_b   1.000
_cell.length_c   1.000
_cell.angle_alpha   90.00
_cell.angle_beta   90.00
_cell.angle_gamma   90.00
#
_symmetry.space_group_name_H-M   'P 1'
#
loop_
_entity.id
_entity.type
_entity.pdbx_description
1 polymer ?
#
loop_
_entity_poly.entity_id
_entity_poly.type
_entity_poly.pdbx_seq_one_letter_code
_entity_poly.pdbx_strand_id
1 'polypeptide(L)'
;MTSSSTVRLVVSVQAHGFEEKPREGHLATGLLAEPGVVLVPAATDGIAEATEGIDLLVLPLPLGEGGRVERLVAERVTFCLLPGGQGRRFATIRMANDSRHEPTVGEFTESRLEEALKEHDADLWAALESLGAVEPGSRDAVTPELLGRVPEVEAAQRRPEFEEPEDGIVPGDPCDLLPTCRKGTA
;
A
#
# COMPACT_ATOMS: atom_id res chain seq x y z
N MET A 1 -21.81 -5.69 20.28
CA MET A 1 -20.68 -4.77 20.08
C MET A 1 -19.64 -5.53 19.28
N THR A 2 -19.77 -5.51 17.95
CA THR A 2 -18.79 -6.08 17.04
C THR A 2 -17.55 -5.20 17.13
N SER A 3 -16.46 -5.77 17.62
CA SER A 3 -15.14 -5.13 17.59
C SER A 3 -14.88 -4.74 16.14
N SER A 4 -14.82 -3.44 15.86
CA SER A 4 -14.25 -2.96 14.60
C SER A 4 -12.82 -3.46 14.60
N SER A 5 -12.54 -4.52 13.83
CA SER A 5 -11.17 -4.94 13.58
C SER A 5 -10.53 -3.79 12.81
N THR A 6 -9.71 -3.00 13.49
CA THR A 6 -8.98 -1.91 12.85
C THR A 6 -8.17 -2.52 11.71
N VAL A 7 -8.53 -2.15 10.48
CA VAL A 7 -7.79 -2.56 9.29
C VAL A 7 -6.42 -1.93 9.39
N ARG A 8 -5.38 -2.75 9.34
CA ARG A 8 -4.00 -2.30 9.37
C ARG A 8 -3.46 -2.28 7.96
N LEU A 9 -2.95 -1.14 7.49
CA LEU A 9 -2.38 -1.03 6.16
C LEU A 9 -0.86 -1.12 6.23
N VAL A 10 -0.27 -1.91 5.34
CA VAL A 10 1.20 -2.02 5.21
C VAL A 10 1.59 -1.90 3.75
N VAL A 11 2.76 -1.35 3.46
CA VAL A 11 3.25 -1.21 2.09
C VAL A 11 4.50 -2.06 1.90
N SER A 12 4.50 -2.87 0.85
CA SER A 12 5.68 -3.60 0.39
C SER A 12 6.22 -2.91 -0.85
N VAL A 13 7.46 -2.42 -0.77
CA VAL A 13 8.21 -1.85 -1.90
C VAL A 13 8.84 -3.00 -2.67
N GLN A 14 8.60 -3.05 -3.97
CA GLN A 14 8.92 -4.19 -4.82
C GLN A 14 9.77 -3.77 -6.01
N ALA A 15 10.73 -4.59 -6.41
CA ALA A 15 11.28 -4.53 -7.75
C ALA A 15 10.17 -4.86 -8.75
N HIS A 16 10.14 -4.16 -9.88
CA HIS A 16 9.20 -4.43 -10.96
C HIS A 16 9.42 -5.83 -11.57
N GLY A 17 8.37 -6.44 -12.13
CA GLY A 17 8.43 -7.75 -12.79
C GLY A 17 8.28 -8.97 -11.87
N PHE A 18 7.92 -8.76 -10.60
CA PHE A 18 7.71 -9.82 -9.60
C PHE A 18 6.24 -10.01 -9.22
N GLU A 19 5.30 -9.75 -10.14
CA GLU A 19 3.86 -9.82 -9.89
C GLU A 19 3.41 -11.22 -9.43
N GLU A 20 3.92 -12.26 -10.07
CA GLU A 20 3.60 -13.66 -9.76
C GLU A 20 4.39 -14.20 -8.55
N LYS A 21 5.46 -13.50 -8.13
CA LYS A 21 6.32 -13.91 -7.01
C LYS A 21 6.72 -12.73 -6.12
N PRO A 22 5.77 -12.05 -5.44
CA PRO A 22 6.06 -10.80 -4.72
C PRO A 22 7.07 -10.96 -3.57
N ARG A 23 7.25 -12.16 -3.03
CA ARG A 23 8.27 -12.42 -2.01
C ARG A 23 9.71 -12.25 -2.55
N GLU A 24 9.94 -12.53 -3.82
CA GLU A 24 11.25 -12.48 -4.46
C GLU A 24 11.60 -11.05 -4.88
N GLY A 25 10.58 -10.21 -5.13
CA GLY A 25 10.73 -8.80 -5.49
C GLY A 25 10.77 -7.84 -4.30
N HIS A 26 10.58 -8.30 -3.05
CA HIS A 26 10.51 -7.40 -1.90
C HIS A 26 11.86 -6.73 -1.59
N LEU A 27 11.85 -5.39 -1.59
CA LEU A 27 13.03 -4.56 -1.33
C LEU A 27 13.02 -3.92 0.05
N ALA A 28 11.84 -3.49 0.52
CA ALA A 28 11.67 -2.84 1.81
C ALA A 28 10.20 -2.76 2.24
N THR A 29 9.97 -2.60 3.55
CA THR A 29 8.67 -2.20 4.10
C THR A 29 8.54 -0.67 4.08
N GLY A 30 7.40 -0.19 3.62
CA GLY A 30 7.03 1.23 3.60
C GLY A 30 5.73 1.51 4.36
N LEU A 31 5.42 2.81 4.46
CA LEU A 31 4.26 3.39 5.10
C LEU A 31 3.53 4.28 4.10
N LEU A 32 2.21 4.20 4.01
CA LEU A 32 1.44 5.14 3.22
C LEU A 32 1.35 6.46 4.01
N ALA A 33 2.12 7.48 3.60
CA ALA A 33 2.22 8.77 4.28
C ALA A 33 1.17 9.76 3.75
N GLU A 34 0.85 9.66 2.47
CA GLU A 34 -0.23 10.38 1.79
C GLU A 34 -0.86 9.43 0.74
N PRO A 35 -2.06 9.72 0.19
CA PRO A 35 -2.66 8.85 -0.82
C PRO A 35 -1.72 8.55 -1.99
N GLY A 36 -0.87 9.49 -2.41
CA GLY A 36 0.10 9.32 -3.50
C GLY A 36 1.55 9.14 -3.07
N VAL A 37 1.84 8.98 -1.77
CA VAL A 37 3.23 8.99 -1.24
C VAL A 37 3.47 7.87 -0.23
N VAL A 38 4.52 7.09 -0.49
CA VAL A 38 5.03 6.06 0.43
C VAL A 38 6.34 6.55 1.08
N LEU A 39 6.39 6.52 2.41
CA LEU A 39 7.62 6.69 3.18
C LEU A 39 8.29 5.33 3.41
N VAL A 40 9.58 5.23 3.15
CA VAL A 40 10.42 4.06 3.42
C VAL A 40 11.45 4.46 4.48
N PRO A 41 11.19 4.18 5.78
CA PRO A 41 12.03 4.71 6.85
C PRO A 41 13.46 4.16 6.87
N ALA A 42 13.67 2.97 6.31
CA ALA A 42 14.98 2.34 6.15
C ALA A 42 15.18 1.95 4.68
N ALA A 43 15.66 2.90 3.86
CA ALA A 43 15.84 2.68 2.44
C ALA A 43 17.12 1.86 2.16
N THR A 44 16.96 0.76 1.43
CA THR A 44 18.05 -0.16 1.05
C THR A 44 18.63 0.23 -0.31
N ASP A 45 19.85 -0.22 -0.62
CA ASP A 45 20.46 -0.02 -1.93
C ASP A 45 19.68 -0.71 -3.05
N GLY A 46 18.96 -1.80 -2.74
CA GLY A 46 18.09 -2.49 -3.70
C GLY A 46 17.03 -1.58 -4.33
N ILE A 47 16.55 -0.55 -3.62
CA ILE A 47 15.62 0.45 -4.19
C ILE A 47 16.33 1.32 -5.23
N ALA A 48 17.58 1.70 -4.98
CA ALA A 48 18.36 2.52 -5.92
C ALA A 48 18.82 1.72 -7.15
N GLU A 49 18.98 0.41 -7.00
CA GLU A 49 19.44 -0.52 -8.02
C GLU A 49 18.32 -1.08 -8.91
N ALA A 50 17.04 -0.86 -8.56
CA ALA A 50 15.87 -1.33 -9.29
C ALA A 50 15.62 -0.55 -10.60
N THR A 51 16.48 -0.78 -11.60
CA THR A 51 16.49 -0.05 -12.88
C THR A 51 15.26 -0.30 -13.77
N GLU A 52 14.62 -1.46 -13.63
CA GLU A 52 13.41 -1.82 -14.39
C GLU A 52 12.14 -1.15 -13.84
N GLY A 53 12.24 -0.50 -12.68
CA GLY A 53 11.13 0.19 -12.01
C GLY A 53 10.85 -0.38 -10.63
N ILE A 54 9.92 0.28 -9.93
CA ILE A 54 9.48 -0.09 -8.58
C ILE A 54 7.96 -0.17 -8.58
N ASP A 55 7.45 -1.29 -8.08
CA ASP A 55 6.05 -1.47 -7.75
C ASP A 55 5.84 -1.29 -6.25
N LEU A 56 4.64 -0.85 -5.89
CA LEU A 56 4.20 -0.63 -4.52
C LEU A 56 2.97 -1.48 -4.28
N LEU A 57 3.10 -2.44 -3.38
CA LEU A 57 2.00 -3.27 -2.93
C LEU A 57 1.44 -2.70 -1.63
N VAL A 58 0.27 -2.08 -1.72
CA VAL A 58 -0.49 -1.57 -0.57
C VAL A 58 -1.43 -2.68 -0.10
N LEU A 59 -1.19 -3.17 1.12
CA LEU A 59 -1.76 -4.40 1.66
C LEU A 59 -2.62 -4.08 2.90
N PRO A 60 -3.94 -4.06 2.79
CA PRO A 60 -4.81 -4.00 3.96
C PRO A 60 -4.86 -5.37 4.65
N LEU A 61 -4.64 -5.37 5.95
CA LEU A 61 -4.61 -6.56 6.80
C LEU A 61 -5.87 -6.64 7.68
N PRO A 62 -6.44 -7.84 7.86
CA PRO A 62 -6.03 -9.11 7.24
C PRO A 62 -6.32 -9.16 5.72
N LEU A 63 -5.44 -9.79 4.94
CA LEU A 63 -5.58 -9.85 3.47
C LEU A 63 -6.91 -10.48 3.05
N GLY A 64 -7.56 -9.86 2.06
CA GLY A 64 -8.83 -10.32 1.48
C GLY A 64 -10.07 -9.84 2.25
N GLU A 65 -9.92 -9.48 3.53
CA GLU A 65 -11.02 -8.99 4.39
C GLU A 65 -10.86 -7.50 4.72
N GLY A 66 -9.62 -7.04 4.93
CA GLY A 66 -9.30 -5.65 5.27
C GLY A 66 -9.49 -4.67 4.11
N GLY A 67 -9.75 -5.16 2.90
CA GLY A 67 -9.98 -4.34 1.72
C GLY A 67 -9.21 -4.82 0.50
N ARG A 68 -9.17 -3.96 -0.52
CA ARG A 68 -8.53 -4.26 -1.80
C ARG A 68 -7.01 -4.16 -1.70
N VAL A 69 -6.29 -5.14 -2.25
CA VAL A 69 -4.85 -5.03 -2.42
C VAL A 69 -4.61 -4.15 -3.64
N GLU A 70 -3.73 -3.16 -3.50
CA GLU A 70 -3.40 -2.26 -4.61
C GLU A 70 -1.96 -2.45 -5.04
N ARG A 71 -1.76 -2.66 -6.34
CA ARG A 71 -0.45 -2.60 -6.97
C ARG A 71 -0.36 -1.30 -7.73
N LEU A 72 0.54 -0.43 -7.28
CA LEU A 72 0.78 0.90 -7.83
C LEU A 72 2.20 0.98 -8.35
N VAL A 73 2.44 1.87 -9.31
CA VAL A 73 3.77 2.07 -9.91
C VAL A 73 4.40 3.32 -9.30
N ALA A 74 5.68 3.26 -8.98
CA ALA A 74 6.45 4.42 -8.57
C ALA A 74 6.68 5.37 -9.75
N GLU A 75 6.33 6.65 -9.57
CA GLU A 75 6.66 7.73 -10.51
C GLU A 75 8.05 8.31 -10.21
N ARG A 76 8.37 8.48 -8.92
CA ARG A 76 9.61 9.11 -8.48
C ARG A 76 10.04 8.61 -7.11
N VAL A 77 11.33 8.30 -6.97
CA VAL A 77 11.96 8.00 -5.68
C VAL A 77 12.90 9.15 -5.30
N THR A 78 12.79 9.61 -4.06
CA THR A 78 13.71 10.61 -3.49
C THR A 78 14.35 10.02 -2.24
N PHE A 79 15.68 9.92 -2.25
CA PHE A 79 16.47 9.47 -1.11
C PHE A 79 16.96 10.66 -0.30
N CYS A 80 16.90 10.54 1.01
CA CYS A 80 17.37 11.54 1.94
C CYS A 80 18.24 10.89 3.01
N LEU A 81 19.29 11.59 3.44
CA LEU A 81 20.12 11.18 4.56
C LEU A 81 19.44 11.57 5.88
N LEU A 82 19.49 10.68 6.86
CA LEU A 82 19.05 11.01 8.22
C LEU A 82 20.13 11.84 8.93
N PRO A 83 19.78 13.00 9.50
CA PRO A 83 20.70 13.78 10.33
C PRO A 83 21.29 12.92 11.46
N GLY A 84 22.62 12.94 11.60
CA GLY A 84 23.32 12.16 12.64
C GLY A 84 23.40 10.65 12.40
N GLY A 85 22.76 10.11 11.36
CA GLY A 85 22.55 8.67 11.19
C GLY A 85 23.65 7.88 10.49
N GLN A 86 24.93 8.24 10.57
CA GLN A 86 26.05 7.48 9.99
C GLN A 86 25.80 6.94 8.55
N GLY A 87 25.18 7.72 7.67
CA GLY A 87 24.88 7.31 6.30
C GLY A 87 23.57 6.52 6.12
N ARG A 88 22.76 6.35 7.17
CA ARG A 88 21.39 5.86 7.08
C ARG A 88 20.55 6.78 6.21
N ARG A 89 19.76 6.16 5.34
CA ARG A 89 18.88 6.81 4.37
C ARG A 89 17.45 6.40 4.62
N PHE A 90 16.54 7.33 4.37
CA PHE A 90 15.15 7.05 4.12
C PHE A 90 14.82 7.44 2.68
N ALA A 91 13.67 6.98 2.19
CA ALA A 91 13.18 7.36 0.88
C ALA A 91 11.71 7.76 0.95
N THR A 92 11.31 8.68 0.09
CA THR A 92 9.90 8.94 -0.23
C THR A 92 9.67 8.53 -1.68
N ILE A 93 8.64 7.73 -1.92
CA ILE A 93 8.25 7.25 -3.24
C ILE A 93 6.91 7.88 -3.59
N ARG A 94 6.89 8.71 -4.64
CA ARG A 94 5.67 9.24 -5.23
C ARG A 94 5.11 8.22 -6.22
N MET A 95 3.81 7.96 -6.15
CA MET A 95 3.11 6.99 -6.97
C MET A 95 2.52 7.65 -8.21
N ALA A 96 2.41 6.91 -9.31
CA ALA A 96 1.80 7.39 -10.55
C ALA A 96 0.29 7.61 -10.42
N ASN A 97 -0.36 6.90 -9.48
CA ASN A 97 -1.76 7.08 -9.12
C ASN A 97 -1.89 7.00 -7.61
N ASP A 98 -2.83 7.76 -7.05
CA ASP A 98 -3.13 7.73 -5.63
C ASP A 98 -3.75 6.37 -5.22
N SER A 99 -3.34 5.88 -4.05
CA SER A 99 -4.00 4.79 -3.35
C SER A 99 -5.39 5.22 -2.89
N ARG A 100 -6.32 4.27 -2.85
CA ARG A 100 -7.67 4.49 -2.31
C ARG A 100 -7.73 4.32 -0.79
N HIS A 101 -6.65 3.86 -0.18
CA HIS A 101 -6.55 3.67 1.26
C HIS A 101 -6.19 4.97 1.95
N GLU A 102 -6.63 5.11 3.20
CA GLU A 102 -6.25 6.26 4.02
C GLU A 102 -4.77 6.15 4.45
N PRO A 103 -4.06 7.28 4.55
CA PRO A 103 -2.70 7.29 5.07
C PRO A 103 -2.59 6.74 6.50
N THR A 104 -1.50 6.06 6.79
CA THR A 104 -1.22 5.43 8.09
C THR A 104 -0.27 6.22 8.98
N VAL A 105 0.38 7.24 8.44
CA VAL A 105 1.34 8.05 9.22
C VAL A 105 0.57 9.19 9.88
N GLY A 106 0.53 9.18 11.20
CA GLY A 106 -0.06 10.25 12.00
C GLY A 106 0.76 11.54 11.98
N GLU A 107 0.15 12.62 12.42
CA GLU A 107 0.80 13.93 12.46
C GLU A 107 1.87 14.02 13.57
N PHE A 108 2.98 14.68 13.24
CA PHE A 108 4.04 15.04 14.19
C PHE A 108 4.70 16.35 13.78
N THR A 109 5.45 16.96 14.69
CA THR A 109 6.20 18.20 14.41
C THR A 109 7.67 17.89 14.16
N GLU A 110 8.35 18.77 13.42
CA GLU A 110 9.80 18.69 13.17
C GLU A 110 10.60 18.56 14.46
N SER A 111 10.34 19.43 15.45
CA SER A 111 11.04 19.41 16.74
C SER A 111 10.93 18.06 17.46
N ARG A 112 9.73 17.45 17.45
CA ARG A 112 9.49 16.15 18.06
C ARG A 112 10.19 15.03 17.30
N LEU A 113 10.22 15.11 15.97
CA LEU A 113 10.96 14.15 15.15
C LEU A 113 12.47 14.25 15.40
N GLU A 114 13.03 15.45 15.50
CA GLU A 114 14.44 15.63 15.81
C GLU A 114 14.83 15.07 17.18
N GLU A 115 13.99 15.29 18.19
CA GLU A 115 14.18 14.72 19.54
C GLU A 115 14.14 13.19 19.49
N ALA A 116 13.10 12.61 18.88
CA ALA A 116 12.96 11.16 18.76
C ALA A 116 14.11 10.52 17.96
N LEU A 117 14.57 11.16 16.88
CA LEU A 117 15.72 10.68 16.12
C LEU A 117 17.01 10.69 16.96
N LYS A 118 17.22 11.67 17.84
CA LYS A 118 18.38 11.68 18.76
C LYS A 118 18.28 10.56 19.80
N GLU A 119 17.09 10.32 20.34
CA GLU A 119 16.85 9.27 21.34
C GLU A 119 17.02 7.85 20.77
N HIS A 120 16.78 7.68 19.47
CA HIS A 120 16.81 6.38 18.80
C HIS A 120 17.99 6.22 17.81
N ASP A 121 19.11 6.92 18.05
CA ASP A 121 20.34 6.81 17.23
C ASP A 121 20.07 6.94 15.71
N ALA A 122 19.20 7.88 15.34
CA ALA A 122 18.71 8.10 13.99
C ALA A 122 18.10 6.84 13.32
N ASP A 123 17.43 5.97 14.08
CA ASP A 123 16.51 4.97 13.53
C ASP A 123 15.13 5.63 13.34
N LEU A 124 14.80 5.93 12.08
CA LEU A 124 13.52 6.59 11.75
C LEU A 124 12.31 5.70 12.04
N TRP A 125 12.43 4.37 11.94
CA TRP A 125 11.34 3.47 12.34
C TRP A 125 11.04 3.63 13.83
N ALA A 126 12.07 3.50 14.66
CA ALA A 126 11.94 3.59 16.11
C ALA A 126 11.45 4.98 16.55
N ALA A 127 11.94 6.05 15.90
CA ALA A 127 11.48 7.41 16.15
C ALA A 127 10.00 7.63 15.81
N LEU A 128 9.52 7.11 14.67
CA LEU A 128 8.10 7.25 14.29
C LEU A 128 7.19 6.43 15.22
N GLU A 129 7.62 5.23 15.62
CA GLU A 129 6.89 4.40 16.58
C GLU A 129 6.81 5.07 17.96
N SER A 130 7.90 5.64 18.47
CA SER A 130 7.91 6.31 19.79
C SER A 130 7.07 7.59 19.84
N LEU A 131 6.93 8.28 18.70
CA LEU A 131 6.03 9.41 18.54
C LEU A 131 4.54 9.01 18.49
N GLY A 132 4.24 7.73 18.31
CA GLY A 132 2.89 7.23 18.03
C GLY A 132 2.40 7.62 16.63
N ALA A 133 3.31 8.01 15.73
CA ALA A 133 2.99 8.36 14.35
C ALA A 133 2.71 7.13 13.49
N VAL A 134 3.16 5.95 13.91
CA VAL A 134 2.88 4.67 13.24
C VAL A 134 2.56 3.59 14.28
N GLU A 135 1.80 2.58 13.88
CA GLU A 135 1.51 1.45 14.76
C GLU A 135 2.79 0.65 15.06
N PRO A 136 2.99 0.18 16.31
CA PRO A 136 4.11 -0.68 16.67
C PRO A 136 4.22 -1.94 15.81
N GLY A 137 5.44 -2.29 15.41
CA GLY A 137 5.72 -3.50 14.64
C GLY A 137 5.33 -3.36 13.17
N SER A 138 5.15 -2.14 12.66
CA SER A 138 4.85 -1.89 11.23
C SER A 138 6.04 -2.17 10.35
N ARG A 139 7.24 -2.06 10.90
CA ARG A 139 8.51 -2.43 10.28
C ARG A 139 8.51 -3.87 9.74
N ASP A 140 8.02 -4.80 10.53
CA ASP A 140 8.12 -6.25 10.27
C ASP A 140 6.79 -6.87 9.80
N ALA A 141 5.79 -6.04 9.52
CA ALA A 141 4.44 -6.52 9.20
C ALA A 141 4.33 -7.13 7.80
N VAL A 142 5.27 -6.81 6.89
CA VAL A 142 5.36 -7.45 5.57
C VAL A 142 6.22 -8.71 5.69
N THR A 143 5.59 -9.88 5.75
CA THR A 143 6.29 -11.17 5.85
C THR A 143 6.32 -11.92 4.51
N PRO A 144 7.26 -12.86 4.31
CA PRO A 144 7.26 -13.71 3.12
C PRO A 144 5.97 -14.51 2.93
N GLU A 145 5.36 -14.98 4.02
CA GLU A 145 4.09 -15.72 4.00
C GLU A 145 2.94 -14.83 3.56
N LEU A 146 2.91 -13.57 4.02
CA LEU A 146 1.95 -12.58 3.59
C LEU A 146 2.06 -12.35 2.07
N LEU A 147 3.28 -12.10 1.58
CA LEU A 147 3.55 -11.86 0.17
C LEU A 147 3.25 -13.08 -0.70
N GLY A 148 3.43 -14.30 -0.18
CA GLY A 148 3.08 -15.54 -0.86
C GLY A 148 1.57 -15.68 -1.14
N ARG A 149 0.72 -15.03 -0.36
CA ARG A 149 -0.75 -15.05 -0.52
C ARG A 149 -1.28 -13.96 -1.46
N VAL A 150 -0.48 -12.94 -1.77
CA VAL A 150 -0.91 -11.78 -2.55
C VAL A 150 -1.43 -12.15 -3.95
N PRO A 151 -0.76 -13.01 -4.75
CA PRO A 151 -1.23 -13.33 -6.09
C PRO A 151 -2.63 -13.94 -6.12
N GLU A 152 -2.94 -14.83 -5.16
CA GLU A 152 -4.27 -15.43 -5.05
C GLU A 152 -5.35 -14.41 -4.71
N VAL A 153 -5.05 -13.46 -3.81
CA VAL A 153 -5.96 -12.39 -3.41
C VAL A 153 -6.19 -11.40 -4.56
N GLU A 154 -5.12 -10.98 -5.26
CA GLU A 154 -5.25 -10.12 -6.45
C GLU A 154 -6.07 -10.82 -7.54
N ALA A 155 -5.83 -12.12 -7.78
CA ALA A 155 -6.60 -12.90 -8.74
C ALA A 155 -8.08 -12.98 -8.35
N ALA A 156 -8.39 -13.19 -7.07
CA ALA A 156 -9.76 -13.19 -6.58
C ALA A 156 -10.43 -11.81 -6.75
N GLN A 157 -9.72 -10.71 -6.45
CA GLN A 157 -10.21 -9.33 -6.58
C GLN A 157 -10.46 -8.89 -8.04
N ARG A 158 -9.84 -9.58 -9.01
CA ARG A 158 -10.05 -9.32 -10.44
C ARG A 158 -11.19 -10.16 -11.04
N ARG A 159 -11.71 -11.15 -10.32
CA ARG A 159 -12.82 -11.96 -10.81
C ARG A 159 -14.07 -11.09 -10.88
N PRO A 160 -14.71 -10.96 -12.05
CA PRO A 160 -16.00 -10.29 -12.12
C PRO A 160 -17.03 -11.08 -11.31
N GLU A 161 -17.90 -10.36 -10.61
CA GLU A 161 -19.10 -10.92 -10.02
C GLU A 161 -20.14 -11.05 -11.12
N PHE A 162 -20.68 -12.26 -11.29
CA PHE A 162 -21.77 -12.53 -12.22
C PHE A 162 -23.03 -12.76 -11.40
N GLU A 163 -24.05 -11.93 -11.61
CA GLU A 163 -25.39 -12.20 -11.15
C GLU A 163 -26.08 -13.08 -12.20
N GLU A 164 -26.24 -14.37 -11.89
CA GLU A 164 -27.10 -15.23 -12.69
C GLU A 164 -28.56 -14.94 -12.31
N PRO A 165 -29.46 -14.68 -13.29
CA PRO A 165 -30.86 -14.47 -12.99
C PRO A 165 -31.47 -15.73 -12.36
N GLU A 166 -32.16 -15.57 -11.24
CA GLU A 166 -32.68 -16.67 -10.40
C GLU A 166 -33.60 -17.66 -11.17
N ASP A 167 -34.20 -17.26 -12.30
CA ASP A 167 -35.24 -18.03 -13.00
C ASP A 167 -35.07 -18.15 -14.55
N GLY A 168 -33.86 -17.96 -15.09
CA GLY A 168 -33.61 -17.99 -16.55
C GLY A 168 -33.68 -16.60 -17.22
N ILE A 169 -33.69 -16.55 -18.56
CA ILE A 169 -33.63 -15.28 -19.35
C ILE A 169 -34.76 -14.35 -18.90
N VAL A 170 -34.44 -13.37 -18.04
CA VAL A 170 -35.35 -12.27 -17.72
C VAL A 170 -35.48 -11.46 -19.01
N PRO A 171 -36.68 -11.32 -19.60
CA PRO A 171 -36.89 -10.39 -20.70
C PRO A 171 -36.80 -8.98 -20.12
N GLY A 172 -35.59 -8.45 -20.02
CA GLY A 172 -35.32 -7.05 -19.74
C GLY A 172 -35.28 -6.27 -21.03
N ASP A 173 -35.94 -5.11 -21.07
CA ASP A 173 -35.71 -4.15 -22.14
C ASP A 173 -34.23 -3.74 -22.11
N PRO A 174 -33.46 -3.90 -23.19
CA PRO A 174 -32.06 -3.47 -23.23
C PRO A 174 -31.88 -2.01 -22.83
N CYS A 175 -32.90 -1.18 -22.99
CA CYS A 175 -32.88 0.21 -22.58
C CYS A 175 -33.01 0.43 -21.06
N ASP A 176 -33.41 -0.58 -20.29
CA ASP A 176 -33.35 -0.56 -18.82
C ASP A 176 -31.94 -0.88 -18.31
N LEU A 177 -31.12 -1.55 -19.11
CA LEU A 177 -29.75 -1.95 -18.75
C LEU A 177 -28.68 -1.00 -19.31
N LEU A 178 -28.98 -0.32 -20.42
CA LEU A 178 -28.04 0.59 -21.08
C LEU A 178 -28.22 2.03 -20.57
N PRO A 179 -27.22 2.62 -19.87
CA PRO A 179 -27.34 3.95 -19.26
C PRO A 179 -27.65 5.08 -20.25
N THR A 180 -27.35 4.85 -21.52
CA THR A 180 -27.51 5.82 -22.60
C THR A 180 -28.79 5.64 -23.40
N CYS A 181 -29.50 4.51 -23.24
CA CYS A 181 -30.75 4.33 -23.96
C CYS A 181 -31.85 5.16 -23.30
N ARG A 182 -32.61 5.88 -24.13
CA ARG A 182 -33.83 6.56 -23.68
C ARG A 182 -35.01 5.91 -24.35
N LYS A 183 -36.00 5.49 -23.57
CA LYS A 183 -37.29 5.02 -24.10
C LYS A 183 -37.98 6.19 -24.78
N GLY A 184 -38.37 6.02 -26.04
CA GLY A 184 -39.14 7.04 -26.77
C GLY A 184 -40.50 7.24 -26.10
N THR A 185 -40.88 8.48 -25.82
CA THR A 185 -42.25 8.82 -25.44
C THR A 185 -43.12 8.77 -26.69
N ALA A 186 -44.08 7.85 -26.71
CA ALA A 186 -45.12 7.79 -27.74
C ALA A 186 -46.11 8.96 -27.61
#